data_AF-A0A953PRR0-F1
#
_entry.id   AF-A0A953PRR0-F1
#
_cell.length_a   1.000
_cell.length_b   1.000
_cell.length_c   1.000
_cell.angle_alpha   90.00
_cell.angle_beta   90.00
_cell.angle_gamma   90.00
#
_symmetry.space_group_name_H-M   'P 1'
#
loop_
_entity.id
_entity.type
_entity.pdbx_description
1 polymer ?
#
loop_
_entity_poly.entity_id
_entity_poly.type
_entity_poly.pdbx_seq_one_letter_code
_entity_poly.pdbx_strand_id
1 'polypeptide(L)' 'MADIAPQETMHQDVTPATASRSVELLGNTMTIHQLFIERASIVSYLQTIPLDKQEIALVHALEVGVAEVMARRERHKH' A
#
# COMPACT_ATOMS: atom_id res chain seq x y z
N MET A 1 -38.84 44.20 -6.97
CA MET A 1 -38.61 42.88 -7.57
C MET A 1 -37.18 42.83 -8.08
N ALA A 2 -36.28 42.27 -7.26
CA ALA A 2 -35.07 41.53 -7.63
C ALA A 2 -34.52 40.97 -6.32
N ASP A 3 -34.62 39.66 -6.20
CA ASP A 3 -34.39 38.82 -5.04
C ASP A 3 -32.88 38.57 -4.88
N ILE A 4 -32.30 38.85 -3.72
CA ILE A 4 -30.87 38.56 -3.44
C ILE A 4 -30.86 37.33 -2.53
N ALA A 5 -30.65 36.16 -3.15
CA ALA A 5 -30.52 34.89 -2.45
C ALA A 5 -29.28 34.90 -1.52
N PRO A 6 -29.37 34.30 -0.32
CA PRO A 6 -28.24 34.20 0.59
C PRO A 6 -27.25 33.15 0.05
N GLN A 7 -26.00 33.57 -0.13
CA GLN A 7 -24.89 32.66 -0.44
C GLN A 7 -24.64 31.80 0.81
N GLU A 8 -25.05 30.54 0.76
CA GLU A 8 -24.70 29.54 1.76
C GLU A 8 -23.19 29.32 1.71
N THR A 9 -22.48 29.92 2.66
CA THR A 9 -21.07 29.64 2.94
C THR A 9 -20.98 28.19 3.38
N MET A 10 -20.74 27.31 2.42
CA MET A 10 -20.45 25.90 2.62
C MET A 10 -19.21 25.81 3.50
N HIS A 11 -19.42 25.64 4.81
CA HIS A 11 -18.40 25.16 5.73
C HIS A 11 -18.04 23.77 5.25
N GLN A 12 -17.05 23.70 4.37
CA GLN A 12 -16.40 22.46 4.03
C GLN A 12 -15.63 22.07 5.28
N ASP A 13 -16.25 21.24 6.11
CA ASP A 13 -15.59 20.52 7.19
C ASP A 13 -14.45 19.73 6.55
N VAL A 14 -13.26 20.31 6.56
CA VAL A 14 -12.01 19.62 6.26
C VAL A 14 -11.78 18.71 7.45
N THR A 15 -12.44 17.56 7.45
CA THR A 15 -12.04 16.44 8.28
C THR A 15 -10.59 16.14 7.90
N PRO A 16 -9.62 16.26 8.83
CA PRO A 16 -8.28 15.82 8.53
C PRO A 16 -8.37 14.31 8.39
N ALA A 17 -8.27 13.81 7.16
CA ALA A 17 -7.97 12.42 6.93
C ALA A 17 -6.65 12.18 7.66
N THR A 18 -6.73 11.58 8.84
CA THR A 18 -5.58 11.02 9.53
C THR A 18 -5.04 9.96 8.57
N ALA A 19 -4.07 10.34 7.76
CA ALA A 19 -3.28 9.40 6.98
C ALA A 19 -2.55 8.52 8.01
N SER A 20 -3.20 7.44 8.44
CA SER A 20 -2.58 6.40 9.24
C SER A 20 -1.32 6.01 8.47
N ARG A 21 -0.16 6.35 9.04
CA ARG A 21 1.11 6.22 8.35
C ARG A 21 1.28 4.74 8.01
N SER A 22 1.16 4.39 6.72
CA SER A 22 1.19 2.99 6.28
C SER A 22 2.52 2.32 6.60
N VAL A 23 3.57 3.11 6.83
CA VAL A 23 4.92 2.66 7.18
C VAL A 23 5.41 3.40 8.44
N GLU A 24 5.76 2.66 9.48
CA GLU A 24 6.44 3.14 10.67
C GLU A 24 7.88 2.63 10.71
N LEU A 25 8.82 3.50 11.08
CA LEU A 25 10.22 3.13 11.28
C LEU A 25 10.58 3.43 12.74
N LEU A 26 10.87 2.40 13.53
CA LEU A 26 11.31 2.51 14.91
C LEU A 26 12.73 1.94 15.03
N GLY A 27 13.72 2.83 15.14
CA GLY A 27 15.13 2.45 15.07
C GLY A 27 15.46 1.81 13.72
N ASN A 28 15.84 0.53 13.75
CA ASN A 28 16.14 -0.25 12.54
C ASN A 28 14.96 -1.15 12.09
N THR A 29 13.81 -1.05 12.75
CA THR A 29 12.64 -1.89 12.47
C THR A 29 11.62 -1.10 11.66
N MET A 30 11.29 -1.59 10.46
CA MET A 30 10.24 -1.03 9.61
C MET A 30 8.97 -1.87 9.70
N THR A 31 7.86 -1.25 10.09
CA THR A 31 6.53 -1.85 10.17
C THR A 31 5.65 -1.27 9.07
N ILE A 32 5.11 -2.12 8.20
CA ILE A 32 4.14 -1.70 7.18
C ILE A 32 2.75 -2.17 7.63
N HIS A 33 1.87 -1.24 8.01
CA HIS A 33 0.55 -1.53 8.56
C HIS A 33 -0.45 -1.97 7.51
N GLN A 34 -0.47 -1.27 6.37
CA GLN A 34 -1.38 -1.53 5.26
C GLN A 34 -0.60 -1.40 3.96
N LEU A 35 -0.33 -2.53 3.32
CA LEU A 35 0.34 -2.60 2.03
C LEU A 35 -0.67 -2.99 0.96
N PHE A 36 -1.07 -2.02 0.14
CA PHE A 36 -1.86 -2.27 -1.06
C PHE A 36 -0.95 -2.12 -2.28
N ILE A 37 -0.81 -3.19 -3.05
CA ILE A 37 -0.02 -3.18 -4.28
C ILE A 37 -0.92 -3.60 -5.42
N GLU A 38 -1.07 -2.73 -6.41
CA GLU A 38 -1.79 -3.04 -7.63
C GLU A 38 -0.97 -3.97 -8.52
N ARG A 39 -1.64 -4.92 -9.17
CA ARG A 39 -0.98 -5.85 -10.12
C ARG A 39 -0.21 -5.09 -11.21
N ALA A 40 -0.75 -3.97 -11.70
CA ALA A 40 -0.08 -3.15 -12.70
C ALA A 40 1.26 -2.58 -12.19
N SER A 41 1.32 -2.14 -10.92
CA SER A 41 2.54 -1.68 -10.29
C SER A 41 3.59 -2.79 -10.14
N ILE A 42 3.16 -4.03 -9.88
CA ILE A 42 4.06 -5.20 -9.83
C ILE A 42 4.70 -5.45 -11.20
N VAL A 43 3.89 -5.45 -12.27
CA VAL A 43 4.38 -5.66 -13.64
C VAL A 43 5.35 -4.55 -14.04
N SER A 44 4.99 -3.29 -13.76
CA SER A 44 5.85 -2.13 -14.03
C SER A 44 7.18 -2.26 -13.27
N TYR A 45 7.16 -2.62 -11.99
CA TYR A 45 8.37 -2.86 -11.20
C TYR A 45 9.23 -3.98 -11.79
N LEU A 46 8.66 -5.13 -12.12
CA LEU A 46 9.40 -6.25 -12.73
C LEU A 46 10.06 -5.84 -14.06
N GLN A 47 9.41 -4.99 -14.86
CA GLN A 47 9.95 -4.47 -16.11
C GLN A 47 11.16 -3.53 -15.92
N THR A 48 11.33 -2.93 -14.74
CA THR A 48 12.53 -2.12 -14.42
C THR A 48 13.77 -2.97 -14.14
N ILE A 49 13.60 -4.27 -13.89
CA ILE A 49 14.69 -5.19 -13.61
C ILE A 49 15.38 -5.56 -14.94
N PRO A 50 16.72 -5.58 -15.00
CA PRO A 50 17.44 -6.07 -16.17
C PRO A 50 16.96 -7.45 -16.63
N LEU A 51 16.83 -7.64 -17.94
CA LEU A 51 16.19 -8.83 -18.52
C LEU A 51 16.84 -10.15 -18.04
N ASP A 52 18.16 -10.16 -17.90
CA ASP A 52 18.96 -11.29 -17.40
C ASP A 52 18.68 -11.63 -15.92
N LYS A 53 17.98 -10.76 -15.20
CA LYS A 53 17.66 -10.89 -13.78
C LYS A 53 16.16 -11.00 -13.50
N GLN A 54 15.30 -10.81 -14.49
CA GLN A 54 13.85 -10.83 -14.30
C GLN A 54 13.35 -12.20 -13.84
N GLU A 55 13.86 -13.28 -14.44
CA GLU A 55 13.48 -14.65 -14.04
C GLU A 55 13.88 -14.94 -12.59
N ILE A 56 15.11 -14.56 -12.21
CA ILE A 56 15.62 -14.73 -10.84
C ILE A 56 14.77 -13.93 -9.86
N ALA A 57 14.43 -12.69 -10.20
CA ALA A 57 13.58 -11.84 -9.37
C ALA A 57 12.17 -12.41 -9.20
N LEU A 58 11.58 -12.99 -10.25
CA LEU A 58 10.28 -13.63 -10.19
C LEU A 58 10.29 -14.87 -9.28
N VAL A 59 11.27 -15.75 -9.48
CA VAL A 59 11.43 -16.95 -8.64
C VAL A 59 11.60 -16.54 -7.18
N HIS A 60 12.46 -15.57 -6.90
CA HIS A 60 12.67 -15.07 -5.55
C HIS A 60 11.39 -14.51 -4.91
N ALA A 61 10.61 -13.71 -5.66
CA ALA A 61 9.34 -13.18 -5.17
C ALA A 61 8.33 -14.28 -4.84
N LEU A 62 8.28 -15.35 -5.66
CA LEU A 62 7.41 -16.50 -5.40
C LEU A 62 7.84 -17.30 -4.17
N GLU A 63 9.14 -17.57 -4.02
CA GLU A 63 9.70 -18.29 -2.86
C GLU A 63 9.38 -17.56 -1.55
N VAL A 64 9.65 -16.25 -1.50
CA VAL A 64 9.36 -15.41 -0.34
C VAL A 64 7.85 -15.36 -0.06
N GLY A 65 7.03 -15.22 -1.11
CA GLY A 65 5.57 -15.20 -0.97
C GLY A 65 5.00 -16.49 -0.41
N VAL A 66 5.46 -17.65 -0.88
CA VAL A 66 5.06 -18.96 -0.36
C VAL A 66 5.51 -19.12 1.09
N ALA A 67 6.76 -18.78 1.41
CA ALA A 67 7.28 -18.86 2.77
C ALA A 67 6.44 -18.05 3.77
N GLU A 68 6.05 -16.82 3.40
CA GLU A 68 5.19 -16.00 4.26
C GLU A 68 3.78 -16.58 4.40
N VAL A 69 3.17 -17.09 3.32
CA VAL A 69 1.85 -17.74 3.40
C VAL A 69 1.90 -18.96 4.31
N MET A 70 2.97 -19.76 4.24
CA MET A 70 3.18 -20.89 5.15
C MET A 70 3.36 -20.43 6.60
N ALA A 71 4.20 -19.43 6.85
CA ALA A 71 4.43 -18.89 8.18
C ALA A 71 3.14 -18.31 8.79
N ARG A 72 2.34 -17.58 8.01
CA ARG A 72 1.04 -17.05 8.45
C ARG A 72 0.06 -18.18 8.81
N ARG A 73 0.04 -19.26 8.02
CA ARG A 73 -0.79 -20.44 8.34
C ARG A 73 -0.38 -21.07 9.67
N GLU A 74 0.91 -21.19 9.95
CA GLU A 74 1.38 -21.74 11.23
C GLU A 74 1.05 -20.83 12.42
N ARG A 75 1.16 -19.50 12.25
CA ARG A 75 0.77 -18.54 13.30
C ARG A 75 -0.72 -18.58 13.65
N HIS A 76 -1.60 -18.93 12.70
CA HIS A 76 -3.05 -19.02 12.92
C HIS A 76 -3.51 -20.38 13.49
N LYS A 77 -2.62 -21.36 13.61
CA LYS A 77 -2.90 -22.65 14.26
C LYS A 77 -2.65 -22.64 15.78
N HIS A 78 -1.95 -21.62 16.28
CA HIS A 78 -1.62 -21.39 17.68
C HIS A 78 -2.47 -20.25 18.25
#